data_AF-M7ZY41-F1
#
_entry.id   AF-M7ZY41-F1
#
_cell.length_a   1.000
_cell.length_b   1.000
_cell.length_c   1.000
_cell.angle_alpha   90.00
_cell.angle_beta   90.00
_cell.angle_gamma   90.00
#
_symmetry.space_group_name_H-M   'P 1'
#
loop_
_entity.id
_entity.type
_entity.pdbx_description
1 polymer ?
#
loop_
_entity_poly.entity_id
_entity_poly.type
_entity_poly.pdbx_seq_one_letter_code
_entity_poly.pdbx_strand_id
1 'polypeptide(L)'
;MAPEPEPEDGRELYALLHLSPESSDEEIRRAYRQFAQIYHPDKYQDPQVALPPPLSVLPMRFDWWDQLAIVQRWLRVATLRAFVGGDIAVACGTMKDVATENFQRIRDAYEILSDENKRQIYDIYGMEGLNSGLELGPKLNKPEEIKRQLEELRRPLMIQFFDFKIARMGMSSEIELPVSKQNTVTVGGNLVVNGMTGSGAATAVLRHQLSSVSSIDFMATAGLRSLIGVQTFRQISPNSTATSGIALSLRDGSVNLSNGWSRQLSEDTVGNIQLVLGTESNISVGWHKKDEKRSAAGEIKFGTNSFGASAHYTHRFSSKSHGRIAGRVGSTALDFEIGGGRRISEFSTVRMLYNIGIQPVILIFIICSEMQGVTWKFELNRAGQKLVIPVLLSTDFNALFVTGAFAIPSTLYFLLQVLIFLTYLHSYPGRNTYVVKPYYLRREKQKTLEKMDSLSTQLTEARQAAKKSQRLLEPVSNRKRNKQQESDGLVITKALYGNHKKVKESSQLSEIDDNVASQVLDVTIPLNFLVTEAGQLKLHEGIKKSGIMGFYDPCPGDPKLLLVEYIFHGRQYKVMADDYGALSIPQDIHEI
;
A
#
# COMPACT_ATOMS: atom_id res chain seq x y z
N MET A 1 -58.85 -47.98 7.62
CA MET A 1 -57.77 -47.35 8.40
C MET A 1 -57.23 -46.21 7.55
N ALA A 2 -57.65 -44.98 7.83
CA ALA A 2 -57.18 -43.79 7.10
C ALA A 2 -55.78 -43.40 7.62
N PRO A 3 -54.92 -42.77 6.81
CA PRO A 3 -53.59 -42.35 7.24
C PRO A 3 -53.68 -41.24 8.30
N GLU A 4 -52.87 -41.35 9.36
CA GLU A 4 -52.75 -40.36 10.42
C GLU A 4 -52.17 -39.03 9.87
N PRO A 5 -52.69 -37.86 10.27
CA PRO A 5 -52.13 -36.58 9.85
C PRO A 5 -50.81 -36.31 10.59
N GLU A 6 -49.74 -36.04 9.84
CA GLU A 6 -48.49 -35.54 10.43
C GLU A 6 -48.70 -34.16 11.07
N PRO A 7 -48.05 -33.87 12.21
CA PRO A 7 -48.27 -32.61 12.93
C PRO A 7 -47.68 -31.42 12.16
N GLU A 8 -48.51 -30.39 11.96
CA GLU A 8 -48.05 -29.09 11.46
C GLU A 8 -47.07 -28.43 12.44
N ASP A 9 -46.04 -27.83 11.86
CA ASP A 9 -44.90 -27.18 12.50
C ASP A 9 -45.36 -26.18 13.58
N GLY A 10 -45.13 -26.53 14.85
CA GLY A 10 -45.49 -25.69 16.02
C GLY A 10 -46.50 -26.27 17.03
N ARG A 11 -47.07 -27.47 16.82
CA ARG A 11 -48.01 -28.10 17.79
C ARG A 11 -47.57 -29.46 18.34
N GLU A 12 -46.27 -29.71 18.33
CA GLU A 12 -45.68 -30.99 18.73
C GLU A 12 -45.96 -31.36 20.20
N LEU A 13 -45.96 -30.40 21.13
CA LEU A 13 -46.15 -30.67 22.56
C LEU A 13 -47.60 -31.08 22.89
N TYR A 14 -48.58 -30.47 22.22
CA TYR A 14 -49.99 -30.86 22.34
C TYR A 14 -50.25 -32.23 21.73
N ALA A 15 -49.63 -32.50 20.57
CA ALA A 15 -49.69 -33.81 19.93
C ALA A 15 -49.06 -34.90 20.82
N LEU A 16 -47.96 -34.61 21.51
CA LEU A 16 -47.26 -35.56 22.38
C LEU A 16 -48.09 -36.00 23.61
N LEU A 17 -48.97 -35.12 24.11
CA LEU A 17 -49.92 -35.45 25.19
C LEU A 17 -51.31 -35.85 24.69
N HIS A 18 -51.53 -35.93 23.37
CA HIS A 18 -52.83 -36.15 22.72
C HIS A 18 -53.92 -35.16 23.21
N LEU A 19 -53.59 -33.87 23.25
CA LEU A 19 -54.48 -32.79 23.68
C LEU A 19 -54.73 -31.78 22.56
N SER A 20 -55.82 -31.01 22.71
CA SER A 20 -56.09 -29.85 21.86
C SER A 20 -55.43 -28.60 22.45
N PRO A 21 -55.02 -27.60 21.65
CA PRO A 21 -54.55 -26.32 22.16
C PRO A 21 -55.55 -25.59 23.08
N GLU A 22 -56.85 -25.89 22.95
CA GLU A 22 -57.92 -25.33 23.78
C GLU A 22 -58.16 -26.12 25.09
N SER A 23 -57.38 -27.18 25.35
CA SER A 23 -57.55 -28.02 26.54
C SER A 23 -57.27 -27.26 27.84
N SER A 24 -58.05 -27.58 28.87
CA SER A 24 -57.92 -26.98 30.20
C SER A 24 -56.72 -27.54 30.97
N ASP A 25 -56.21 -26.79 31.94
CA ASP A 25 -55.07 -27.22 32.77
C ASP A 25 -55.33 -28.54 33.53
N GLU A 26 -56.59 -28.82 33.86
CA GLU A 26 -56.99 -30.08 34.48
C GLU A 26 -56.85 -31.27 33.52
N GLU A 27 -57.16 -31.07 32.24
CA GLU A 27 -56.98 -32.07 31.19
C GLU A 27 -55.49 -32.32 30.91
N ILE A 28 -54.68 -31.26 30.88
CA ILE A 28 -53.22 -31.36 30.73
C ILE A 28 -52.60 -32.18 31.87
N ARG A 29 -52.98 -31.89 33.12
CA ARG A 29 -52.54 -32.66 34.30
C ARG A 29 -52.99 -34.11 34.27
N ARG A 30 -54.21 -34.37 33.80
CA ARG A 30 -54.76 -35.73 33.70
C ARG A 30 -54.02 -36.56 32.65
N ALA A 31 -53.79 -35.99 31.47
CA ALA A 31 -53.05 -36.64 30.39
C ALA A 31 -51.60 -36.93 30.80
N TYR A 32 -50.91 -35.97 31.41
CA TYR A 32 -49.55 -36.17 31.92
C TYR A 32 -49.47 -37.34 32.90
N ARG A 33 -50.39 -37.42 33.89
CA ARG A 33 -50.40 -38.53 34.86
C ARG A 33 -50.60 -39.88 34.19
N GLN A 34 -51.47 -39.95 33.19
CA GLN A 34 -51.74 -41.17 32.43
C GLN A 34 -50.49 -41.62 31.66
N PHE A 35 -49.86 -40.73 30.91
CA PHE A 35 -48.67 -41.06 30.10
C PHE A 35 -47.41 -41.28 30.95
N ALA A 36 -47.21 -40.50 32.02
CA ALA A 36 -46.12 -40.71 32.97
C ALA A 36 -46.21 -42.09 33.66
N GLN A 37 -47.43 -42.57 33.93
CA GLN A 37 -47.64 -43.91 34.48
C GLN A 37 -47.35 -45.01 33.45
N ILE A 38 -47.60 -44.75 32.15
CA ILE A 38 -47.34 -45.71 31.07
C ILE A 38 -45.83 -45.81 30.83
N TYR A 39 -45.14 -44.68 30.62
CA TYR A 39 -43.72 -44.64 30.24
C TYR A 39 -42.74 -44.64 31.42
N HIS A 40 -43.19 -44.96 32.63
CA HIS A 40 -42.30 -44.99 33.80
C HIS A 40 -41.18 -46.04 33.62
N PRO A 41 -39.89 -45.67 33.78
CA PRO A 41 -38.76 -46.56 33.45
C PRO A 41 -38.71 -47.83 34.31
N ASP A 42 -39.26 -47.80 35.53
CA ASP A 42 -39.31 -48.99 36.39
C ASP A 42 -40.26 -50.09 35.88
N LYS A 43 -41.18 -49.77 34.96
CA LYS A 43 -42.09 -50.76 34.38
C LYS A 43 -41.44 -51.62 33.28
N TYR A 44 -40.27 -51.23 32.80
CA TYR A 44 -39.58 -51.89 31.70
C TYR A 44 -38.19 -52.34 32.17
N GLN A 45 -38.02 -53.65 32.41
CA GLN A 45 -36.73 -54.27 32.72
C GLN A 45 -36.40 -55.31 31.66
N ASP A 46 -35.17 -55.31 31.16
CA ASP A 46 -34.72 -56.34 30.21
C ASP A 46 -34.41 -57.66 30.94
N PRO A 47 -34.68 -58.82 30.33
CA PRO A 47 -34.22 -60.10 30.86
C PRO A 47 -32.69 -60.16 30.82
N GLN A 48 -32.06 -60.41 31.98
CA GLN A 48 -30.60 -60.59 32.07
C GLN A 48 -30.15 -61.81 31.25
N VAL A 49 -29.43 -61.58 30.16
CA VAL A 49 -28.68 -62.63 29.46
C VAL A 49 -27.41 -62.90 30.25
N ALA A 50 -27.33 -64.05 30.91
CA ALA A 50 -26.15 -64.50 31.63
C ALA A 50 -25.00 -64.80 30.64
N LEU A 51 -23.90 -64.07 30.76
CA LEU A 51 -22.63 -64.39 30.07
C LEU A 51 -22.03 -65.67 30.69
N PRO A 52 -21.49 -66.62 29.90
CA PRO A 52 -20.79 -67.78 30.44
C PRO A 52 -19.43 -67.36 31.05
N PRO A 53 -18.90 -68.12 32.03
CA PRO A 53 -17.66 -67.78 32.73
C PRO A 53 -16.43 -67.90 31.81
N PRO A 54 -15.33 -67.16 32.07
CA PRO A 54 -14.15 -67.19 31.23
C PRO A 54 -13.42 -68.53 31.38
N LEU A 55 -13.24 -69.25 30.27
CA LEU A 55 -12.44 -70.47 30.23
C LEU A 55 -10.97 -70.15 30.47
N SER A 56 -10.41 -70.86 31.44
CA SER A 56 -9.00 -70.91 31.83
C SER A 56 -8.10 -71.40 30.69
N VAL A 57 -6.91 -70.80 30.67
CA VAL A 57 -5.66 -71.16 29.99
C VAL A 57 -5.45 -72.67 29.80
N LEU A 58 -5.10 -73.10 28.57
CA LEU A 58 -4.13 -74.16 28.24
C LEU A 58 -3.81 -74.11 26.71
N PRO A 59 -2.71 -74.74 26.22
CA PRO A 59 -1.65 -74.04 25.51
C PRO A 59 -1.65 -74.25 23.99
N MET A 60 -0.81 -73.43 23.34
CA MET A 60 -0.40 -73.49 21.95
C MET A 60 -0.27 -74.90 21.38
N ARG A 61 -0.91 -75.12 20.23
CA ARG A 61 -0.42 -76.04 19.19
C ARG A 61 -0.58 -75.35 17.84
N PHE A 62 0.58 -74.98 17.30
CA PHE A 62 0.81 -74.35 16.01
C PHE A 62 0.67 -75.42 14.91
N ASP A 63 -0.16 -75.19 13.89
CA ASP A 63 -0.15 -75.97 12.64
C ASP A 63 -0.26 -75.04 11.41
N TRP A 64 0.69 -75.21 10.49
CA TRP A 64 1.15 -74.28 9.46
C TRP A 64 0.53 -74.51 8.06
N TRP A 65 -0.80 -74.65 7.94
CA TRP A 65 -1.43 -74.90 6.62
C TRP A 65 -2.71 -74.09 6.29
N ASP A 66 -3.04 -73.06 7.07
CA ASP A 66 -4.23 -72.20 6.83
C ASP A 66 -3.92 -70.76 6.35
N GLN A 67 -2.81 -70.54 5.65
CA GLN A 67 -2.43 -69.20 5.12
C GLN A 67 -2.80 -68.89 3.67
N LEU A 68 -3.58 -69.74 2.97
CA LEU A 68 -3.96 -69.47 1.56
C LEU A 68 -5.45 -69.20 1.30
N ALA A 69 -6.31 -69.29 2.32
CA ALA A 69 -7.75 -68.99 2.19
C ALA A 69 -8.15 -67.56 2.65
N ILE A 70 -7.24 -66.81 3.26
CA ILE A 70 -7.51 -65.45 3.78
C ILE A 70 -7.22 -64.35 2.73
N VAL A 71 -6.36 -64.60 1.74
CA VAL A 71 -6.00 -63.60 0.73
C VAL A 71 -7.04 -63.49 -0.41
N GLN A 72 -7.85 -64.53 -0.66
CA GLN A 72 -8.93 -64.46 -1.66
C GLN A 72 -10.28 -63.95 -1.12
N ARG A 73 -10.47 -63.92 0.21
CA ARG A 73 -11.67 -63.34 0.84
C ARG A 73 -11.54 -61.83 1.06
N TRP A 74 -10.30 -61.31 1.09
CA TRP A 74 -10.00 -59.88 1.29
C TRP A 74 -10.09 -59.02 0.02
N LEU A 75 -10.07 -59.59 -1.20
CA LEU A 75 -10.16 -58.81 -2.44
C LEU A 75 -11.58 -58.65 -3.02
N ARG A 76 -12.61 -59.27 -2.45
CA ARG A 76 -14.04 -59.05 -2.86
C ARG A 76 -14.85 -58.15 -1.94
N VAL A 77 -14.29 -57.73 -0.80
CA VAL A 77 -14.98 -56.83 0.15
C VAL A 77 -14.54 -55.36 0.01
N ALA A 78 -13.43 -55.09 -0.70
CA ALA A 78 -12.88 -53.74 -0.84
C ALA A 78 -13.51 -52.90 -1.97
N THR A 79 -14.28 -53.49 -2.89
CA THR A 79 -14.93 -52.77 -4.01
C THR A 79 -16.44 -52.56 -3.84
N LEU A 80 -17.01 -52.91 -2.68
CA LEU A 80 -18.42 -52.68 -2.33
C LEU A 80 -18.59 -51.80 -1.08
N ARG A 81 -17.58 -50.96 -0.78
CA ARG A 81 -17.60 -50.02 0.36
C ARG A 81 -17.53 -48.54 -0.05
N ALA A 82 -17.84 -48.24 -1.32
CA ALA A 82 -17.77 -46.89 -1.87
C ALA A 82 -19.09 -46.39 -2.48
N PHE A 83 -20.24 -47.06 -2.24
CA PHE A 83 -21.49 -46.56 -2.84
C PHE A 83 -22.76 -46.54 -1.96
N VAL A 84 -22.83 -47.23 -0.83
CA VAL A 84 -23.90 -47.03 0.16
C VAL A 84 -23.36 -47.44 1.53
N GLY A 85 -23.49 -46.57 2.55
CA GLY A 85 -23.21 -46.93 3.93
C GLY A 85 -22.33 -45.92 4.67
N GLY A 86 -22.90 -44.75 4.96
CA GLY A 86 -22.54 -44.05 6.19
C GLY A 86 -23.01 -44.89 7.37
N ASP A 87 -22.18 -44.97 8.40
CA ASP A 87 -22.42 -45.74 9.61
C ASP A 87 -23.70 -45.26 10.31
N ILE A 88 -24.82 -45.93 10.05
CA ILE A 88 -25.95 -45.94 10.98
C ILE A 88 -25.70 -47.12 11.92
N ALA A 89 -24.93 -46.86 12.97
CA ALA A 89 -25.12 -47.59 14.21
C ALA A 89 -26.53 -47.23 14.70
N VAL A 90 -27.54 -48.01 14.29
CA VAL A 90 -28.80 -48.04 15.01
C VAL A 90 -28.44 -48.61 16.39
N ALA A 91 -28.29 -47.72 17.36
CA ALA A 91 -28.38 -48.10 18.76
C ALA A 91 -29.73 -48.81 18.91
N CYS A 92 -29.71 -50.13 19.06
CA CYS A 92 -30.87 -50.84 19.58
C CYS A 92 -30.91 -50.48 21.07
N GLY A 93 -31.54 -49.33 21.37
CA GLY A 93 -31.79 -48.87 22.73
C GLY A 93 -32.67 -49.90 23.43
N THR A 94 -32.39 -50.14 24.71
CA THR A 94 -33.22 -51.06 25.50
C THR A 94 -34.64 -50.52 25.62
N MET A 95 -35.64 -51.38 25.85
CA MET A 95 -37.03 -50.92 26.05
C MET A 95 -37.13 -49.92 27.20
N LYS A 96 -36.23 -50.05 28.17
CA LYS A 96 -36.07 -49.11 29.28
C LYS A 96 -35.55 -47.75 28.82
N ASP A 97 -34.59 -47.71 27.90
CA ASP A 97 -34.06 -46.45 27.36
C ASP A 97 -35.14 -45.69 26.57
N VAL A 98 -35.90 -46.41 25.72
CA VAL A 98 -37.01 -45.82 24.96
C VAL A 98 -38.11 -45.29 25.89
N ALA A 99 -38.45 -46.04 26.95
CA ALA A 99 -39.39 -45.56 27.97
C ALA A 99 -38.87 -44.33 28.71
N THR A 100 -37.58 -44.30 29.03
CA THR A 100 -36.92 -43.17 29.71
C THR A 100 -36.94 -41.91 28.84
N GLU A 101 -36.63 -42.03 27.55
CA GLU A 101 -36.65 -40.92 26.60
C GLU A 101 -38.07 -40.37 26.41
N ASN A 102 -39.06 -41.24 26.22
CA ASN A 102 -40.46 -40.81 26.10
C ASN A 102 -40.96 -40.16 27.39
N PHE A 103 -40.57 -40.69 28.56
CA PHE A 103 -40.91 -40.09 29.85
C PHE A 103 -40.35 -38.68 30.02
N GLN A 104 -39.11 -38.45 29.57
CA GLN A 104 -38.50 -37.12 29.56
C GLN A 104 -39.27 -36.16 28.65
N ARG A 105 -39.57 -36.56 27.41
CA ARG A 105 -40.34 -35.73 26.46
C ARG A 105 -41.73 -35.36 26.99
N ILE A 106 -42.43 -36.30 27.64
CA ILE A 106 -43.74 -36.07 28.26
C ILE A 106 -43.65 -35.10 29.44
N ARG A 107 -42.60 -35.20 30.25
CA ARG A 107 -42.33 -34.29 31.37
C ARG A 107 -42.06 -32.87 30.89
N ASP A 108 -41.22 -32.72 29.86
CA ASP A 108 -40.85 -31.42 29.31
C ASP A 108 -42.06 -30.73 28.68
N ALA A 109 -42.90 -31.49 27.96
CA ALA A 109 -44.17 -30.99 27.41
C ALA A 109 -45.12 -30.52 28.52
N TYR A 110 -45.25 -31.28 29.62
CA TYR A 110 -46.07 -30.87 30.75
C TYR A 110 -45.54 -29.60 31.43
N GLU A 111 -44.22 -29.46 31.60
CA GLU A 111 -43.64 -28.27 32.22
C GLU A 111 -43.94 -27.00 31.41
N ILE A 112 -43.81 -27.07 30.08
CA ILE A 112 -44.08 -25.95 29.18
C ILE A 112 -45.57 -25.62 29.12
N LEU A 113 -46.44 -26.64 29.00
CA LEU A 113 -47.89 -26.44 28.84
C LEU A 113 -48.63 -26.16 30.16
N SER A 114 -48.04 -26.50 31.31
CA SER A 114 -48.65 -26.24 32.62
C SER A 114 -48.40 -24.80 33.12
N ASP A 115 -47.34 -24.15 32.65
CA ASP A 115 -47.02 -22.76 32.97
C ASP A 115 -47.70 -21.83 31.95
N GLU A 116 -48.68 -21.04 32.40
CA GLU A 116 -49.45 -20.11 31.54
C GLU A 116 -48.55 -19.19 30.68
N ASN A 117 -47.43 -18.71 31.24
CA ASN A 117 -46.50 -17.85 30.53
C ASN A 117 -45.70 -18.61 29.45
N LYS A 118 -45.24 -19.84 29.75
CA LYS A 118 -44.47 -20.66 28.79
C LYS A 118 -45.39 -21.19 27.70
N ARG A 119 -46.63 -21.55 28.04
CA ARG A 119 -47.69 -21.94 27.10
C ARG A 119 -47.99 -20.84 26.10
N GLN A 120 -48.17 -19.60 26.56
CA GLN A 120 -48.41 -18.46 25.65
C GLN A 120 -47.23 -18.18 24.71
N ILE A 121 -45.99 -18.29 25.19
CA ILE A 121 -44.79 -18.13 24.33
C ILE A 121 -44.73 -19.26 23.30
N TYR A 122 -44.99 -20.49 23.73
CA TYR A 122 -45.03 -21.66 22.85
C TYR A 122 -46.13 -21.55 21.78
N ASP A 123 -47.33 -21.11 22.15
CA ASP A 123 -48.46 -20.98 21.23
C ASP A 123 -48.23 -19.91 20.14
N ILE A 124 -47.42 -18.89 20.42
CA ILE A 124 -47.15 -17.78 19.48
C ILE A 124 -45.89 -18.04 18.65
N TYR A 125 -44.82 -18.56 19.27
CA TYR A 125 -43.48 -18.61 18.69
C TYR A 125 -42.89 -20.03 18.59
N GLY A 126 -43.62 -21.06 19.01
CA GLY A 126 -43.16 -22.44 19.04
C GLY A 126 -41.97 -22.66 19.99
N MET A 127 -41.21 -23.73 19.75
CA MET A 127 -40.03 -24.07 20.57
C MET A 127 -38.91 -23.03 20.46
N GLU A 128 -38.81 -22.30 19.35
CA GLU A 128 -37.80 -21.27 19.12
C GLU A 128 -37.94 -20.09 20.09
N GLY A 129 -39.18 -19.74 20.45
CA GLY A 129 -39.47 -18.68 21.43
C GLY A 129 -39.04 -19.02 22.85
N LEU A 130 -39.14 -20.29 23.25
CA LEU A 130 -38.73 -20.74 24.58
C LEU A 130 -37.20 -20.83 24.72
N ASN A 131 -36.52 -21.31 23.69
CA ASN A 131 -35.05 -21.46 23.68
C ASN A 131 -34.31 -20.12 23.67
N SER A 132 -34.96 -19.05 23.22
CA SER A 132 -34.37 -17.71 23.15
C SER A 132 -34.50 -16.91 24.45
N GLY A 133 -35.10 -17.47 25.51
CA GLY A 133 -35.18 -16.83 26.83
C GLY A 133 -36.07 -15.58 26.88
N LEU A 134 -37.06 -15.49 25.98
CA LEU A 134 -38.02 -14.39 25.94
C LEU A 134 -38.92 -14.39 27.18
N GLU A 135 -38.79 -13.38 28.03
CA GLU A 135 -39.77 -13.12 29.09
C GLU A 135 -40.89 -12.22 28.54
N LEU A 136 -42.15 -12.65 28.68
CA LEU A 136 -43.31 -11.81 28.40
C LEU A 136 -43.30 -10.62 29.38
N GLY A 137 -43.12 -9.41 28.85
CA GLY A 137 -43.15 -8.19 29.65
C GLY A 137 -44.49 -7.99 30.38
N PRO A 138 -44.54 -7.11 31.40
CA PRO A 138 -45.77 -6.84 32.15
C PRO A 138 -46.90 -6.39 31.21
N LYS A 139 -48.12 -6.91 31.40
CA LYS A 139 -49.32 -6.52 30.62
C LYS A 139 -49.60 -5.03 30.81
N LEU A 140 -49.16 -4.20 29.86
CA LEU A 140 -49.43 -2.77 29.84
C LEU A 140 -50.77 -2.51 29.15
N ASN A 141 -51.81 -2.29 29.95
CA ASN A 141 -53.18 -2.06 29.46
C ASN A 141 -53.44 -0.60 29.01
N LYS A 142 -52.45 0.29 29.12
CA LYS A 142 -52.60 1.72 28.81
C LYS A 142 -51.84 2.11 27.53
N PRO A 143 -52.48 2.82 26.57
CA PRO A 143 -51.88 3.18 25.29
C PRO A 143 -50.68 4.14 25.41
N GLU A 144 -50.56 4.87 26.52
CA GLU A 144 -49.43 5.78 26.78
C GLU A 144 -48.16 5.05 27.24
N GLU A 145 -48.30 3.96 28.01
CA GLU A 145 -47.19 3.11 28.43
C GLU A 145 -46.65 2.27 27.26
N ILE A 146 -47.54 1.82 26.37
CA ILE A 146 -47.16 1.16 25.10
C ILE A 146 -46.35 2.12 24.22
N LYS A 147 -46.78 3.38 24.09
CA LYS A 147 -46.01 4.39 23.34
C LYS A 147 -44.64 4.67 23.95
N ARG A 148 -44.55 4.73 25.28
CA ARG A 148 -43.28 4.94 26.00
C ARG A 148 -42.31 3.79 25.82
N GLN A 149 -42.76 2.54 25.96
CA GLN A 149 -41.92 1.38 25.70
C GLN A 149 -41.55 1.25 24.23
N LEU A 150 -42.46 1.57 23.31
CA LEU A 150 -42.16 1.61 21.87
C LEU A 150 -41.13 2.71 21.55
N GLU A 151 -41.17 3.86 22.23
CA GLU A 151 -40.14 4.91 22.13
C GLU A 151 -38.81 4.51 22.75
N GLU A 152 -38.81 3.79 23.88
CA GLU A 152 -37.60 3.24 24.51
C GLU A 152 -36.96 2.13 23.67
N LEU A 153 -37.74 1.24 23.06
CA LEU A 153 -37.27 0.23 22.11
C LEU A 153 -36.85 0.83 20.77
N ARG A 154 -37.46 1.95 20.35
CA ARG A 154 -37.09 2.68 19.13
C ARG A 154 -35.80 3.51 19.30
N ARG A 155 -35.44 3.92 20.53
CA ARG A 155 -34.21 4.67 20.80
C ARG A 155 -32.91 3.96 20.35
N PRO A 156 -32.68 2.67 20.62
CA PRO A 156 -31.51 1.97 20.09
C PRO A 156 -31.62 1.67 18.59
N LEU A 157 -32.82 1.43 18.06
CA LEU A 157 -33.03 1.10 16.63
C LEU A 157 -32.82 2.30 15.68
N MET A 158 -33.09 3.53 16.13
CA MET A 158 -32.88 4.75 15.33
C MET A 158 -31.45 5.31 15.45
N ILE A 159 -30.67 4.90 16.46
CA ILE A 159 -29.28 5.33 16.67
C ILE A 159 -28.38 4.08 16.78
N GLN A 160 -28.41 3.24 15.76
CA GLN A 160 -27.32 2.32 15.46
C GLN A 160 -26.57 2.79 14.20
N PHE A 161 -26.46 4.12 14.05
CA PHE A 161 -25.63 4.73 13.02
C PHE A 161 -24.25 5.00 13.59
N PHE A 162 -23.28 4.23 13.09
CA PHE A 162 -21.84 4.39 13.25
C PHE A 162 -21.34 4.65 14.68
N ASP A 163 -21.06 3.59 15.44
CA ASP A 163 -20.15 3.71 16.58
C ASP A 163 -18.71 3.83 16.06
N PHE A 164 -18.37 5.02 15.56
CA PHE A 164 -17.03 5.33 15.02
C PHE A 164 -15.99 5.26 16.13
N LYS A 165 -15.41 4.07 16.32
CA LYS A 165 -14.31 3.87 17.25
C LYS A 165 -12.98 3.91 16.53
N ILE A 166 -12.10 4.80 16.97
CA ILE A 166 -10.70 4.76 16.56
C ILE A 166 -10.06 3.60 17.33
N ALA A 167 -9.87 2.46 16.67
CA ALA A 167 -9.35 1.27 17.32
C ALA A 167 -7.88 1.45 17.73
N ARG A 168 -7.02 1.88 16.79
CA ARG A 168 -5.57 1.90 17.00
C ARG A 168 -4.82 2.90 16.12
N MET A 169 -4.34 4.03 16.64
CA MET A 169 -3.51 4.93 15.83
C MET A 169 -2.06 4.49 15.79
N GLY A 170 -1.42 4.61 14.64
CA GLY A 170 0.01 4.33 14.46
C GLY A 170 0.73 5.50 13.79
N MET A 171 1.87 5.91 14.32
CA MET A 171 2.77 6.85 13.67
C MET A 171 4.17 6.26 13.63
N SER A 172 4.83 6.29 12.48
CA SER A 172 6.25 5.98 12.35
C SER A 172 6.97 7.14 11.68
N SER A 173 8.07 7.58 12.26
CA SER A 173 8.95 8.61 11.71
C SER A 173 10.33 8.04 11.57
N GLU A 174 11.00 8.34 10.47
CA GLU A 174 12.39 7.94 10.21
C GLU A 174 13.13 9.08 9.54
N ILE A 175 14.34 9.36 10.02
CA ILE A 175 15.22 10.42 9.53
C ILE A 175 16.62 9.82 9.35
N GLU A 176 17.16 9.94 8.14
CA GLU A 176 18.53 9.54 7.83
C GLU A 176 19.45 10.76 7.90
N LEU A 177 20.54 10.64 8.66
CA LEU A 177 21.54 11.67 8.88
C LEU A 177 22.90 11.15 8.37
N PRO A 178 23.37 11.59 7.18
CA PRO A 178 24.71 11.26 6.72
C PRO A 178 25.75 12.01 7.55
N VAL A 179 26.44 11.30 8.44
CA VAL A 179 27.47 11.88 9.32
C VAL A 179 28.83 11.96 8.59
N SER A 180 29.13 10.98 7.75
CA SER A 180 30.33 10.96 6.90
C SER A 180 30.04 10.26 5.58
N LYS A 181 31.01 10.23 4.65
CA LYS A 181 30.91 9.45 3.41
C LYS A 181 30.69 7.95 3.65
N GLN A 182 31.13 7.42 4.80
CA GLN A 182 31.04 6.02 5.17
C GLN A 182 30.03 5.75 6.30
N ASN A 183 29.58 6.79 7.01
CA ASN A 183 28.74 6.66 8.19
C ASN A 183 27.40 7.35 7.99
N THR A 184 26.33 6.59 8.10
CA THR A 184 24.96 7.12 8.09
C THR A 184 24.26 6.70 9.37
N VAL A 185 23.71 7.67 10.08
CA VAL A 185 22.92 7.44 11.29
C VAL A 185 21.46 7.61 10.95
N THR A 186 20.66 6.58 11.15
CA THR A 186 19.21 6.64 10.98
C THR A 186 18.56 6.66 12.36
N VAL A 187 17.75 7.68 12.62
CA VAL A 187 16.97 7.80 13.86
C VAL A 187 15.50 7.74 13.48
N GLY A 188 14.77 6.86 14.15
CA GLY A 188 13.36 6.67 13.93
C GLY A 188 12.61 6.41 15.21
N GLY A 189 11.30 6.44 15.12
CA GLY A 189 10.43 6.09 16.21
C GLY A 189 9.07 5.63 15.70
N ASN A 190 8.51 4.64 16.39
CA ASN A 190 7.15 4.20 16.19
C ASN A 190 6.33 4.47 17.45
N LEU A 191 5.13 4.98 17.26
CA LEU A 191 4.14 5.23 18.30
C LEU A 191 2.87 4.52 17.89
N VAL A 192 2.30 3.76 18.80
CA VAL A 192 1.05 3.04 18.61
C VAL A 192 0.18 3.29 19.83
N VAL A 193 -1.02 3.83 19.60
CA VAL A 193 -2.04 4.04 20.63
C VAL A 193 -3.14 3.02 20.40
N ASN A 194 -3.44 2.20 21.39
CA ASN A 194 -4.52 1.22 21.37
C ASN A 194 -5.49 1.51 22.53
N GLY A 195 -6.69 2.01 22.22
CA GLY A 195 -7.63 2.50 23.21
C GLY A 195 -6.98 3.55 24.14
N MET A 196 -6.96 3.27 25.45
CA MET A 196 -6.35 4.14 26.46
C MET A 196 -4.84 3.94 26.66
N THR A 197 -4.24 2.95 25.99
CA THR A 197 -2.82 2.61 26.19
C THR A 197 -1.97 3.08 25.03
N GLY A 198 -0.94 3.88 25.33
CA GLY A 198 0.08 4.30 24.37
C GLY A 198 1.33 3.45 24.50
N SER A 199 1.94 3.07 23.38
CA SER A 199 3.23 2.38 23.34
C SER A 199 4.12 3.05 22.29
N GLY A 200 5.39 3.21 22.62
CA GLY A 200 6.36 3.80 21.71
C GLY A 200 7.67 3.03 21.71
N ALA A 201 8.38 3.05 20.59
CA ALA A 201 9.80 2.73 20.57
C ALA A 201 10.56 3.75 19.73
N ALA A 202 11.80 4.02 20.12
CA ALA A 202 12.77 4.81 19.40
C ALA A 202 13.87 3.87 18.89
N THR A 203 14.18 3.94 17.62
CA THR A 203 15.19 3.13 16.94
C THR A 203 16.33 4.02 16.46
N ALA A 204 17.57 3.66 16.79
CA ALA A 204 18.76 4.28 16.23
C ALA A 204 19.58 3.21 15.50
N VAL A 205 19.98 3.48 14.26
CA VAL A 205 20.78 2.59 13.44
C VAL A 205 22.02 3.35 12.95
N LEU A 206 23.20 2.89 13.32
CA LEU A 206 24.47 3.35 12.76
C LEU A 206 24.90 2.39 11.67
N ARG A 207 24.84 2.84 10.42
CA ARG A 207 25.37 2.12 9.27
C ARG A 207 26.77 2.61 8.97
N HIS A 208 27.73 1.68 8.98
CA HIS A 208 29.11 1.87 8.58
C HIS A 208 29.39 1.13 7.27
N GLN A 209 29.79 1.85 6.24
CA GLN A 209 30.12 1.32 4.93
C GLN A 209 31.57 0.83 4.91
N LEU A 210 31.76 -0.49 4.89
CA LEU A 210 33.09 -1.12 4.80
C LEU A 210 33.67 -1.03 3.39
N SER A 211 32.83 -1.17 2.37
CA SER A 211 33.22 -1.11 0.95
C SER A 211 32.06 -0.64 0.07
N SER A 212 32.28 -0.54 -1.23
CA SER A 212 31.20 -0.23 -2.19
C SER A 212 30.06 -1.28 -2.20
N VAL A 213 30.33 -2.49 -1.70
CA VAL A 213 29.42 -3.65 -1.76
C VAL A 213 29.09 -4.23 -0.38
N SER A 214 29.61 -3.66 0.72
CA SER A 214 29.33 -4.18 2.07
C SER A 214 29.21 -3.08 3.13
N SER A 215 28.29 -3.29 4.06
CA SER A 215 28.06 -2.41 5.21
C SER A 215 27.69 -3.20 6.47
N ILE A 216 27.90 -2.58 7.62
CA ILE A 216 27.49 -3.10 8.92
C ILE A 216 26.57 -2.06 9.57
N ASP A 217 25.40 -2.51 10.01
CA ASP A 217 24.37 -1.72 10.66
C ASP A 217 24.30 -2.12 12.14
N PHE A 218 24.68 -1.22 13.04
CA PHE A 218 24.48 -1.37 14.48
C PHE A 218 23.13 -0.77 14.85
N MET A 219 22.23 -1.57 15.42
CA MET A 219 20.88 -1.15 15.78
C MET A 219 20.70 -1.15 17.29
N ALA A 220 20.08 -0.10 17.81
CA ALA A 220 19.63 0.00 19.19
C ALA A 220 18.20 0.54 19.19
N THR A 221 17.28 -0.19 19.80
CA THR A 221 15.89 0.23 19.98
C THR A 221 15.58 0.31 21.47
N ALA A 222 14.89 1.36 21.89
CA ALA A 222 14.43 1.56 23.26
C ALA A 222 12.91 1.80 23.28
N GLY A 223 12.20 1.23 24.26
CA GLY A 223 10.74 1.35 24.41
C GLY A 223 10.04 0.00 24.42
N LEU A 224 8.97 -0.15 23.63
CA LEU A 224 8.11 -1.35 23.59
C LEU A 224 8.88 -2.65 23.32
N ARG A 225 9.87 -2.59 22.41
CA ARG A 225 10.80 -3.69 22.12
C ARG A 225 12.21 -3.15 22.22
N SER A 226 12.80 -3.28 23.40
CA SER A 226 14.19 -2.86 23.61
C SER A 226 15.13 -3.94 23.09
N LEU A 227 15.90 -3.62 22.04
CA LEU A 227 16.79 -4.57 21.38
C LEU A 227 18.10 -3.91 20.96
N ILE A 228 19.19 -4.66 21.04
CA ILE A 228 20.48 -4.27 20.50
C ILE A 228 20.88 -5.33 19.49
N GLY A 229 21.34 -4.92 18.32
CA GLY A 229 21.72 -5.86 17.29
C GLY A 229 22.77 -5.33 16.33
N VAL A 230 23.29 -6.25 15.55
CA VAL A 230 24.21 -5.98 14.46
C VAL A 230 23.68 -6.70 13.23
N GLN A 231 23.57 -6.01 12.11
CA GLN A 231 23.18 -6.58 10.83
C GLN A 231 24.23 -6.23 9.78
N THR A 232 24.75 -7.26 9.14
CA THR A 232 25.69 -7.14 8.03
C THR A 232 24.91 -7.19 6.71
N PHE A 233 25.31 -6.36 5.77
CA PHE A 233 24.80 -6.34 4.40
C PHE A 233 25.97 -6.54 3.45
N ARG A 234 25.81 -7.44 2.49
CA ARG A 234 26.81 -7.67 1.43
C ARG A 234 26.14 -7.97 0.10
N GLN A 235 26.56 -7.27 -0.94
CA GLN A 235 26.29 -7.62 -2.32
C GLN A 235 27.28 -8.71 -2.75
N ILE A 236 26.78 -9.94 -2.95
CA ILE A 236 27.59 -11.11 -3.30
C ILE A 236 27.87 -11.12 -4.81
N SER A 237 26.86 -10.74 -5.59
CA SER A 237 26.96 -10.57 -7.04
C SER A 237 26.14 -9.33 -7.45
N PRO A 238 26.29 -8.81 -8.69
CA PRO A 238 25.48 -7.67 -9.15
C PRO A 238 23.98 -7.87 -8.90
N ASN A 239 23.50 -9.10 -8.99
CA ASN A 239 22.08 -9.46 -8.90
C ASN A 239 21.73 -10.14 -7.57
N SER A 240 22.63 -10.27 -6.60
CA SER A 240 22.33 -10.98 -5.34
C SER A 240 22.95 -10.30 -4.13
N THR A 241 22.12 -10.08 -3.12
CA THR A 241 22.49 -9.46 -1.86
C THR A 241 22.11 -10.38 -0.71
N ALA A 242 22.95 -10.41 0.31
CA ALA A 242 22.69 -11.14 1.54
C ALA A 242 22.75 -10.19 2.74
N THR A 243 21.88 -10.44 3.70
CA THR A 243 21.87 -9.82 5.01
C THR A 243 22.01 -10.89 6.07
N SER A 244 22.82 -10.63 7.09
CA SER A 244 22.94 -11.53 8.25
C SER A 244 22.98 -10.68 9.51
N GLY A 245 22.05 -10.92 10.43
CA GLY A 245 21.92 -10.12 11.63
C GLY A 245 21.74 -10.96 12.89
N ILE A 246 22.13 -10.36 14.01
CA ILE A 246 21.97 -10.89 15.36
C ILE A 246 21.39 -9.76 16.19
N ALA A 247 20.29 -10.00 16.91
CA ALA A 247 19.66 -9.04 17.78
C ALA A 247 19.33 -9.67 19.13
N LEU A 248 19.75 -9.04 20.21
CA LEU A 248 19.43 -9.39 21.59
C LEU A 248 18.23 -8.56 22.06
N SER A 249 17.17 -9.22 22.51
CA SER A 249 16.07 -8.60 23.23
C SER A 249 16.50 -8.32 24.67
N LEU A 250 16.54 -7.05 25.06
CA LEU A 250 16.94 -6.64 26.42
C LEU A 250 15.86 -6.94 27.47
N ARG A 251 14.64 -7.23 27.03
CA ARG A 251 13.52 -7.53 27.93
C ARG A 251 13.60 -8.95 28.47
N ASP A 252 13.78 -9.90 27.56
CA ASP A 252 13.66 -11.34 27.86
C ASP A 252 15.01 -12.06 27.76
N GLY A 253 16.08 -11.35 27.37
CA GLY A 253 17.40 -11.93 27.13
C GLY A 253 17.48 -12.82 25.89
N SER A 254 16.41 -12.89 25.08
CA SER A 254 16.35 -13.75 23.91
C SER A 254 17.21 -13.24 22.75
N VAL A 255 17.85 -14.16 22.04
CA VAL A 255 18.66 -13.86 20.86
C VAL A 255 17.87 -14.22 19.61
N ASN A 256 17.74 -13.27 18.70
CA ASN A 256 17.16 -13.44 17.38
C ASN A 256 18.27 -13.39 16.32
N LEU A 257 18.40 -14.43 15.54
CA LEU A 257 19.27 -14.50 14.37
C LEU A 257 18.41 -14.28 13.13
N SER A 258 18.89 -13.48 12.19
CA SER A 258 18.22 -13.26 10.92
C SER A 258 19.19 -13.42 9.76
N ASN A 259 18.72 -14.01 8.68
CA ASN A 259 19.50 -14.22 7.49
C ASN A 259 18.59 -14.05 6.28
N GLY A 260 18.87 -13.05 5.45
CA GLY A 260 18.06 -12.68 4.29
C GLY A 260 18.89 -12.79 3.01
N TRP A 261 18.27 -13.30 1.97
CA TRP A 261 18.85 -13.41 0.64
C TRP A 261 17.87 -12.79 -0.34
N SER A 262 18.32 -11.83 -1.13
CA SER A 262 17.52 -11.31 -2.23
C SER A 262 18.29 -11.40 -3.53
N ARG A 263 17.59 -11.85 -4.58
CA ARG A 263 18.15 -12.02 -5.90
C ARG A 263 17.24 -11.40 -6.94
N GLN A 264 17.81 -10.57 -7.81
CA GLN A 264 17.16 -10.12 -9.03
C GLN A 264 17.06 -11.29 -10.01
N LEU A 265 15.84 -11.76 -10.26
CA LEU A 265 15.53 -12.89 -11.14
C LEU A 265 15.31 -12.45 -12.59
N SER A 266 14.82 -11.23 -12.77
CA SER A 266 14.59 -10.55 -14.05
C SER A 266 14.75 -9.04 -13.84
N GLU A 267 14.78 -8.23 -14.90
CA GLU A 267 14.89 -6.76 -14.81
C GLU A 267 13.89 -6.18 -13.81
N ASP A 268 12.64 -6.66 -13.86
CA ASP A 268 11.54 -6.14 -13.04
C ASP A 268 11.20 -7.02 -11.82
N THR A 269 11.87 -8.15 -11.61
CA THR A 269 11.48 -9.15 -10.59
C THR A 269 12.62 -9.48 -9.64
N VAL A 270 12.34 -9.34 -8.33
CA VAL A 270 13.26 -9.69 -7.24
C VAL A 270 12.61 -10.76 -6.38
N GLY A 271 13.33 -11.87 -6.17
CA GLY A 271 12.97 -12.88 -5.17
C GLY A 271 13.70 -12.60 -3.86
N ASN A 272 13.06 -12.89 -2.73
CA ASN A 272 13.65 -12.78 -1.41
C ASN A 272 13.34 -14.02 -0.57
N ILE A 273 14.32 -14.47 0.21
CA ILE A 273 14.18 -15.53 1.20
C ILE A 273 14.70 -14.95 2.51
N GLN A 274 13.92 -15.06 3.58
CA GLN A 274 14.29 -14.59 4.89
C GLN A 274 14.11 -15.72 5.91
N LEU A 275 15.17 -16.00 6.65
CA LEU A 275 15.18 -16.88 7.80
C LEU A 275 15.30 -16.01 9.05
N VAL A 276 14.41 -16.20 10.01
CA VAL A 276 14.49 -15.63 11.34
C VAL A 276 14.45 -16.78 12.33
N LEU A 277 15.48 -16.91 13.17
CA LEU A 277 15.59 -17.90 14.24
C LEU A 277 15.57 -17.17 15.59
N GLY A 278 14.80 -17.66 16.54
CA GLY A 278 14.60 -17.02 17.84
C GLY A 278 13.33 -17.51 18.50
N THR A 279 12.71 -16.66 19.33
CA THR A 279 11.46 -17.00 20.02
C THR A 279 10.31 -17.29 19.06
N GLU A 280 10.26 -16.59 17.92
CA GLU A 280 9.32 -16.84 16.82
C GLU A 280 10.10 -17.16 15.54
N SER A 281 10.56 -18.41 15.45
CA SER A 281 11.33 -18.84 14.29
C SER A 281 10.43 -18.94 13.05
N ASN A 282 10.87 -18.37 11.93
CA ASN A 282 10.14 -18.41 10.67
C ASN A 282 11.05 -18.34 9.45
N ILE A 283 10.58 -18.94 8.36
CA ILE A 283 11.14 -18.84 7.02
C ILE A 283 10.08 -18.15 6.17
N SER A 284 10.44 -17.08 5.48
CA SER A 284 9.59 -16.49 4.45
C SER A 284 10.27 -16.51 3.09
N VAL A 285 9.47 -16.81 2.07
CA VAL A 285 9.88 -16.80 0.67
C VAL A 285 8.92 -15.86 -0.05
N GLY A 286 9.48 -14.81 -0.63
CA GLY A 286 8.73 -13.80 -1.34
C GLY A 286 9.29 -13.50 -2.72
N TRP A 287 8.45 -12.85 -3.50
CA TRP A 287 8.82 -12.27 -4.78
C TRP A 287 8.11 -10.94 -4.93
N HIS A 288 8.77 -10.02 -5.63
CA HIS A 288 8.25 -8.71 -5.93
C HIS A 288 8.58 -8.36 -7.37
N LYS A 289 7.54 -8.14 -8.18
CA LYS A 289 7.60 -7.65 -9.55
C LYS A 289 7.10 -6.22 -9.62
N LYS A 290 7.87 -5.33 -10.26
CA LYS A 290 7.52 -3.91 -10.38
C LYS A 290 7.82 -3.39 -11.77
N ASP A 291 6.74 -3.12 -12.49
CA ASP A 291 6.75 -2.45 -13.79
C ASP A 291 6.37 -0.96 -13.61
N GLU A 292 6.33 -0.17 -14.69
CA GLU A 292 5.96 1.26 -14.63
C GLU A 292 4.55 1.49 -14.06
N LYS A 293 3.58 0.68 -14.50
CA LYS A 293 2.15 0.80 -14.14
C LYS A 293 1.68 -0.25 -13.12
N ARG A 294 2.39 -1.35 -12.95
CA ARG A 294 1.93 -2.50 -12.14
C ARG A 294 2.99 -2.91 -11.14
N SER A 295 2.58 -3.24 -9.93
CA SER A 295 3.45 -3.81 -8.91
C SER A 295 2.72 -4.98 -8.28
N ALA A 296 3.31 -6.16 -8.32
CA ALA A 296 2.77 -7.36 -7.71
C ALA A 296 3.82 -7.95 -6.78
N ALA A 297 3.42 -8.40 -5.61
CA ALA A 297 4.30 -9.17 -4.75
C ALA A 297 3.53 -10.25 -4.01
N GLY A 298 4.21 -11.35 -3.76
CA GLY A 298 3.70 -12.46 -2.97
C GLY A 298 4.74 -12.88 -1.94
N GLU A 299 4.29 -13.34 -0.79
CA GLU A 299 5.15 -13.87 0.27
C GLU A 299 4.44 -15.06 0.92
N ILE A 300 5.17 -16.16 1.08
CA ILE A 300 4.74 -17.32 1.86
C ILE A 300 5.63 -17.39 3.08
N LYS A 301 5.02 -17.41 4.26
CA LYS A 301 5.69 -17.45 5.56
C LYS A 301 5.33 -18.75 6.27
N PHE A 302 6.36 -19.48 6.68
CA PHE A 302 6.27 -20.68 7.52
C PHE A 302 7.00 -20.40 8.83
N GLY A 303 6.25 -20.17 9.89
CA GLY A 303 6.74 -20.03 11.25
C GLY A 303 6.41 -21.25 12.10
N THR A 304 7.06 -21.36 13.25
CA THR A 304 6.77 -22.42 14.23
C THR A 304 5.32 -22.39 14.72
N ASN A 305 4.74 -21.19 14.83
CA ASN A 305 3.41 -20.98 15.40
C ASN A 305 2.40 -20.41 14.38
N SER A 306 2.83 -20.07 13.17
CA SER A 306 1.96 -19.51 12.15
C SER A 306 2.44 -19.88 10.75
N PHE A 307 1.51 -20.26 9.87
CA PHE A 307 1.78 -20.32 8.44
C PHE A 307 0.85 -19.36 7.71
N GLY A 308 1.30 -18.77 6.61
CA GLY A 308 0.43 -17.93 5.81
C GLY A 308 1.05 -17.50 4.50
N ALA A 309 0.20 -17.24 3.52
CA ALA A 309 0.53 -16.62 2.26
C ALA A 309 -0.06 -15.21 2.23
N SER A 310 0.65 -14.27 1.62
CA SER A 310 0.14 -12.94 1.33
C SER A 310 0.46 -12.57 -0.10
N ALA A 311 -0.44 -11.83 -0.73
CA ALA A 311 -0.29 -11.31 -2.07
C ALA A 311 -0.78 -9.87 -2.09
N HIS A 312 -0.08 -8.99 -2.79
CA HIS A 312 -0.56 -7.64 -3.03
C HIS A 312 -0.29 -7.21 -4.46
N TYR A 313 -1.29 -6.55 -5.03
CA TYR A 313 -1.28 -6.01 -6.37
C TYR A 313 -1.61 -4.52 -6.33
N THR A 314 -0.73 -3.70 -6.89
CA THR A 314 -0.90 -2.25 -6.98
C THR A 314 -0.89 -1.85 -8.45
N HIS A 315 -1.93 -1.15 -8.88
CA HIS A 315 -2.07 -0.65 -10.25
C HIS A 315 -2.03 0.87 -10.24
N ARG A 316 -1.07 1.48 -10.95
CA ARG A 316 -0.97 2.92 -11.14
C ARG A 316 -1.79 3.32 -12.35
N PHE A 317 -2.86 4.08 -12.11
CA PHE A 317 -3.71 4.63 -13.16
C PHE A 317 -3.12 5.91 -13.76
N SER A 318 -2.36 6.67 -12.96
CA SER A 318 -1.70 7.91 -13.35
C SER A 318 -0.40 8.08 -12.56
N SER A 319 0.42 9.08 -12.91
CA SER A 319 1.59 9.49 -12.11
C SER A 319 1.22 9.91 -10.69
N LYS A 320 -0.05 10.26 -10.45
CA LYS A 320 -0.57 10.69 -9.14
C LYS A 320 -1.50 9.68 -8.47
N SER A 321 -2.11 8.71 -9.15
CA SER A 321 -3.13 7.84 -8.57
C SER A 321 -2.81 6.35 -8.75
N HIS A 322 -3.04 5.57 -7.69
CA HIS A 322 -2.85 4.12 -7.70
C HIS A 322 -3.95 3.42 -6.90
N GLY A 323 -4.39 2.26 -7.38
CA GLY A 323 -5.20 1.30 -6.63
C GLY A 323 -4.31 0.22 -6.03
N ARG A 324 -4.72 -0.35 -4.89
CA ARG A 324 -4.05 -1.45 -4.21
C ARG A 324 -5.09 -2.47 -3.73
N ILE A 325 -4.81 -3.74 -4.02
CA ILE A 325 -5.52 -4.90 -3.50
C ILE A 325 -4.47 -5.75 -2.80
N ALA A 326 -4.74 -6.21 -1.59
CA ALA A 326 -3.90 -7.17 -0.89
C ALA A 326 -4.76 -8.22 -0.21
N GLY A 327 -4.25 -9.44 -0.15
CA GLY A 327 -4.85 -10.54 0.59
C GLY A 327 -3.79 -11.21 1.45
N ARG A 328 -4.16 -11.61 2.65
CA ARG A 328 -3.36 -12.46 3.53
C ARG A 328 -4.24 -13.63 3.94
N VAL A 329 -3.73 -14.84 3.78
CA VAL A 329 -4.41 -16.07 4.16
C VAL A 329 -3.42 -16.87 5.00
N GLY A 330 -3.74 -17.12 6.26
CA GLY A 330 -2.89 -17.90 7.14
C GLY A 330 -3.67 -18.57 8.25
N SER A 331 -2.97 -19.40 9.03
CA SER A 331 -3.54 -20.14 10.15
C SER A 331 -4.15 -19.26 11.23
N THR A 332 -3.69 -18.02 11.35
CA THR A 332 -4.11 -17.09 12.41
C THR A 332 -4.99 -15.96 11.92
N ALA A 333 -4.99 -15.65 10.61
CA ALA A 333 -5.70 -14.51 10.07
C ALA A 333 -5.96 -14.66 8.57
N LEU A 334 -7.14 -14.23 8.14
CA LEU A 334 -7.52 -14.03 6.75
C LEU A 334 -7.89 -12.56 6.57
N ASP A 335 -7.03 -11.78 5.93
CA ASP A 335 -7.24 -10.35 5.72
C ASP A 335 -7.39 -10.04 4.23
N PHE A 336 -8.37 -9.23 3.88
CA PHE A 336 -8.49 -8.62 2.56
C PHE A 336 -8.42 -7.11 2.67
N GLU A 337 -7.50 -6.50 1.91
CA GLU A 337 -7.35 -5.06 1.81
C GLU A 337 -7.64 -4.57 0.40
N ILE A 338 -8.53 -3.60 0.26
CA ILE A 338 -8.87 -2.98 -1.02
C ILE A 338 -8.87 -1.47 -0.84
N GLY A 339 -8.21 -0.75 -1.72
CA GLY A 339 -8.30 0.71 -1.72
C GLY A 339 -7.42 1.39 -2.73
N GLY A 340 -7.17 2.66 -2.50
CA GLY A 340 -6.43 3.49 -3.42
C GLY A 340 -5.72 4.63 -2.73
N GLY A 341 -4.76 5.21 -3.42
CA GLY A 341 -4.02 6.36 -2.95
C GLY A 341 -3.80 7.38 -4.04
N ARG A 342 -3.56 8.61 -3.59
CA ARG A 342 -3.20 9.72 -4.44
C ARG A 342 -2.00 10.47 -3.87
N ARG A 343 -1.06 10.77 -4.75
CA ARG A 343 0.06 11.68 -4.49
C ARG A 343 -0.48 13.11 -4.57
N ILE A 344 -0.46 13.81 -3.43
CA ILE A 344 -0.95 15.18 -3.30
C ILE A 344 0.16 16.17 -3.65
N SER A 345 1.38 15.90 -3.19
CA SER A 345 2.57 16.70 -3.46
C SER A 345 3.77 15.81 -3.82
N GLU A 346 4.91 16.40 -4.13
CA GLU A 346 6.15 15.64 -4.36
C GLU A 346 6.54 14.79 -3.14
N PHE A 347 6.22 15.24 -1.93
CA PHE A 347 6.62 14.57 -0.68
C PHE A 347 5.46 13.96 0.11
N SER A 348 4.21 14.15 -0.34
CA SER A 348 3.01 13.72 0.38
C SER A 348 2.14 12.76 -0.44
N THR A 349 1.84 11.59 0.12
CA THR A 349 0.88 10.64 -0.45
C THR A 349 -0.19 10.30 0.58
N VAL A 350 -1.45 10.34 0.17
CA VAL A 350 -2.58 9.89 0.98
C VAL A 350 -3.09 8.57 0.41
N ARG A 351 -3.43 7.62 1.28
CA ARG A 351 -4.05 6.35 0.92
C ARG A 351 -5.24 6.09 1.81
N MET A 352 -6.21 5.44 1.21
CA MET A 352 -7.47 5.07 1.81
C MET A 352 -7.68 3.59 1.50
N LEU A 353 -7.60 2.75 2.51
CA LEU A 353 -7.64 1.30 2.39
C LEU A 353 -8.77 0.75 3.28
N TYR A 354 -9.59 -0.11 2.74
CA TYR A 354 -10.54 -0.91 3.50
C TYR A 354 -9.90 -2.25 3.80
N ASN A 355 -9.90 -2.66 5.06
CA ASN A 355 -9.41 -3.94 5.51
C ASN A 355 -10.58 -4.72 6.13
N ILE A 356 -10.77 -5.94 5.65
CA ILE A 356 -11.77 -6.90 6.11
C ILE A 356 -10.96 -8.09 6.65
N GLY A 357 -10.98 -8.29 7.98
CA GLY A 357 -10.30 -9.39 8.64
C GLY A 357 -11.30 -10.48 9.03
N ILE A 358 -10.97 -11.73 8.79
CA ILE A 358 -11.71 -12.91 9.25
C ILE A 358 -10.71 -13.76 10.02
N GLN A 359 -11.05 -14.17 11.24
CA GLN A 359 -10.23 -15.11 11.98
C GLN A 359 -10.73 -16.53 11.66
N PRO A 360 -9.94 -17.39 10.98
CA PRO A 360 -10.35 -18.75 10.72
C PRO A 360 -10.23 -19.56 12.02
N VAL A 361 -11.35 -19.81 12.71
CA VAL A 361 -11.40 -20.90 13.68
C VAL A 361 -11.43 -22.19 12.87
N ILE A 362 -10.29 -22.88 12.82
CA ILE A 362 -10.22 -24.22 12.25
C ILE A 362 -10.93 -25.16 13.22
N LEU A 363 -12.24 -25.37 13.01
CA LEU A 363 -12.84 -26.68 13.20
C LEU A 363 -14.02 -26.85 12.24
N ILE A 364 -14.10 -28.05 11.70
CA ILE A 364 -15.09 -28.55 10.76
C ILE A 364 -16.50 -28.35 11.33
N PHE A 365 -17.40 -27.83 10.48
CA PHE A 365 -18.87 -27.74 10.63
C PHE A 365 -19.43 -26.83 11.76
N ILE A 366 -20.18 -25.82 11.31
CA ILE A 366 -21.30 -25.13 11.98
C ILE A 366 -20.95 -24.15 13.13
N ILE A 367 -21.38 -22.89 12.91
CA ILE A 367 -21.61 -21.76 13.85
C ILE A 367 -20.37 -20.91 14.25
N CYS A 368 -20.52 -19.59 13.97
CA CYS A 368 -19.77 -18.45 14.49
C CYS A 368 -18.29 -18.33 14.09
N SER A 369 -18.02 -17.85 12.88
CA SER A 369 -16.86 -16.98 12.69
C SER A 369 -17.11 -15.70 13.48
N GLU A 370 -16.37 -15.49 14.57
CA GLU A 370 -16.20 -14.17 15.16
C GLU A 370 -15.43 -13.33 14.11
N MET A 371 -16.18 -12.74 13.17
CA MET A 371 -15.60 -11.94 12.10
C MET A 371 -14.97 -10.72 12.75
N GLN A 372 -13.70 -10.45 12.45
CA GLN A 372 -13.15 -9.17 12.83
C GLN A 372 -13.83 -8.10 11.98
N GLY A 373 -14.16 -7.01 12.64
CA GLY A 373 -14.87 -5.90 12.06
C GLY A 373 -14.25 -5.32 10.78
N VAL A 374 -15.06 -4.57 10.03
CA VAL A 374 -14.55 -3.82 8.87
C VAL A 374 -13.77 -2.61 9.37
N THR A 375 -12.51 -2.49 8.98
CA THR A 375 -11.66 -1.36 9.34
C THR A 375 -11.32 -0.51 8.12
N TRP A 376 -11.42 0.79 8.29
CA TRP A 376 -11.07 1.77 7.29
C TRP A 376 -9.76 2.46 7.67
N LYS A 377 -8.69 2.21 6.92
CA LYS A 377 -7.34 2.70 7.18
C LYS A 377 -7.04 3.93 6.33
N PHE A 378 -6.83 5.07 6.98
CA PHE A 378 -6.28 6.27 6.38
C PHE A 378 -4.76 6.31 6.60
N GLU A 379 -3.97 6.31 5.52
CA GLU A 379 -2.52 6.47 5.58
C GLU A 379 -2.09 7.81 4.98
N LEU A 380 -1.35 8.61 5.75
CA LEU A 380 -0.67 9.82 5.28
C LEU A 380 0.84 9.58 5.37
N ASN A 381 1.53 9.57 4.22
CA ASN A 381 2.99 9.62 4.19
C ASN A 381 3.43 11.03 3.81
N ARG A 382 4.26 11.67 4.63
CA ARG A 382 4.85 12.99 4.36
C ARG A 382 6.31 13.02 4.80
N ALA A 383 7.23 13.23 3.86
CA ALA A 383 8.64 13.52 4.14
C ALA A 383 9.30 12.62 5.22
N GLY A 384 9.12 11.30 5.12
CA GLY A 384 9.68 10.31 6.07
C GLY A 384 8.79 9.96 7.27
N GLN A 385 7.63 10.62 7.41
CA GLN A 385 6.61 10.30 8.42
C GLN A 385 5.46 9.53 7.79
N LYS A 386 5.06 8.42 8.40
CA LYS A 386 3.88 7.64 8.05
C LYS A 386 2.91 7.64 9.23
N LEU A 387 1.75 8.27 9.04
CA LEU A 387 0.64 8.28 9.98
C LEU A 387 -0.46 7.35 9.45
N VAL A 388 -0.90 6.41 10.28
CA VAL A 388 -1.97 5.45 9.98
C VAL A 388 -3.07 5.59 11.01
N ILE A 389 -4.28 5.91 10.54
CA ILE A 389 -5.48 6.05 11.36
C ILE A 389 -6.51 5.01 10.87
N PRO A 390 -6.59 3.83 11.50
CA PRO A 390 -7.64 2.87 11.27
C PRO A 390 -8.89 3.25 12.09
N VAL A 391 -9.98 3.43 11.38
CA VAL A 391 -11.32 3.67 11.92
C VAL A 391 -12.07 2.35 11.85
N LEU A 392 -12.49 1.81 12.99
CA LEU A 392 -13.34 0.63 13.04
C LEU A 392 -14.76 1.07 12.66
N LEU A 393 -15.32 0.47 11.61
CA LEU A 393 -16.65 0.83 11.10
C LEU A 393 -17.75 -0.02 11.71
N SER A 394 -17.50 -1.32 11.88
CA SER A 394 -18.43 -2.28 12.49
C SER A 394 -17.61 -3.40 13.08
N THR A 395 -18.04 -3.95 14.22
CA THR A 395 -17.49 -5.21 14.77
C THR A 395 -18.05 -6.43 14.05
N ASP A 396 -19.26 -6.33 13.51
CA ASP A 396 -19.95 -7.43 12.83
C ASP A 396 -19.95 -7.21 11.32
N PHE A 397 -19.77 -8.29 10.54
CA PHE A 397 -19.81 -8.19 9.09
C PHE A 397 -21.26 -8.12 8.61
N ASN A 398 -21.65 -6.99 8.02
CA ASN A 398 -22.92 -6.88 7.30
C ASN A 398 -22.68 -6.25 5.92
N ALA A 399 -23.03 -6.99 4.87
CA ALA A 399 -22.73 -6.66 3.47
C ALA A 399 -23.34 -5.32 3.04
N LEU A 400 -24.52 -4.95 3.57
CA LEU A 400 -25.14 -3.65 3.30
C LEU A 400 -24.29 -2.50 3.88
N PHE A 401 -23.66 -2.70 5.04
CA PHE A 401 -22.77 -1.70 5.64
C PHE A 401 -21.44 -1.61 4.89
N VAL A 402 -20.87 -2.72 4.42
CA VAL A 402 -19.61 -2.72 3.65
C VAL A 402 -19.79 -1.97 2.33
N THR A 403 -20.88 -2.26 1.62
CA THR A 403 -21.23 -1.59 0.36
C THR A 403 -21.53 -0.10 0.58
N GLY A 404 -22.26 0.25 1.64
CA GLY A 404 -22.48 1.63 2.07
C GLY A 404 -21.17 2.36 2.40
N ALA A 405 -20.27 1.77 3.19
CA ALA A 405 -19.01 2.38 3.59
C ALA A 405 -18.02 2.58 2.43
N PHE A 406 -18.13 1.78 1.36
CA PHE A 406 -17.36 1.97 0.12
C PHE A 406 -18.01 3.01 -0.80
N ALA A 407 -19.34 2.93 -0.95
CA ALA A 407 -20.10 3.82 -1.81
C ALA A 407 -20.14 5.23 -1.24
N ILE A 408 -20.40 5.43 0.05
CA ILE A 408 -20.62 6.76 0.64
C ILE A 408 -19.41 7.69 0.46
N PRO A 409 -18.15 7.33 0.75
CA PRO A 409 -17.03 8.26 0.55
C PRO A 409 -16.71 8.52 -0.92
N SER A 410 -16.92 7.52 -1.79
CA SER A 410 -16.66 7.65 -3.22
C SER A 410 -17.76 8.46 -3.93
N THR A 411 -19.03 8.21 -3.59
CA THR A 411 -20.18 9.00 -4.03
C THR A 411 -20.16 10.38 -3.40
N LEU A 412 -19.80 10.54 -2.13
CA LEU A 412 -19.65 11.85 -1.49
C LEU A 412 -18.51 12.63 -2.14
N TYR A 413 -17.36 12.03 -2.44
CA TYR A 413 -16.28 12.69 -3.19
C TYR A 413 -16.76 13.10 -4.59
N PHE A 414 -17.47 12.21 -5.30
CA PHE A 414 -18.01 12.51 -6.63
C PHE A 414 -19.11 13.57 -6.58
N LEU A 415 -20.00 13.52 -5.60
CA LEU A 415 -21.05 14.51 -5.35
C LEU A 415 -20.46 15.83 -4.87
N LEU A 416 -19.40 15.85 -4.06
CA LEU A 416 -18.67 17.08 -3.73
C LEU A 416 -18.01 17.63 -4.98
N GLN A 417 -17.40 16.79 -5.81
CA GLN A 417 -16.77 17.23 -7.05
C GLN A 417 -17.81 17.74 -8.06
N VAL A 418 -18.96 17.07 -8.18
CA VAL A 418 -20.09 17.44 -9.03
C VAL A 418 -20.81 18.65 -8.46
N LEU A 419 -20.96 18.78 -7.15
CA LEU A 419 -21.56 19.95 -6.50
C LEU A 419 -20.62 21.14 -6.59
N ILE A 420 -19.31 20.98 -6.37
CA ILE A 420 -18.31 22.00 -6.66
C ILE A 420 -18.38 22.38 -8.13
N PHE A 421 -18.49 21.42 -9.05
CA PHE A 421 -18.59 21.65 -10.50
C PHE A 421 -19.91 22.30 -10.92
N LEU A 422 -21.03 21.93 -10.31
CA LEU A 422 -22.37 22.48 -10.56
C LEU A 422 -22.52 23.86 -9.92
N THR A 423 -21.99 24.09 -8.72
CA THR A 423 -21.81 25.44 -8.15
C THR A 423 -20.88 26.26 -9.05
N TYR A 424 -19.84 25.66 -9.65
CA TYR A 424 -19.01 26.31 -10.68
C TYR A 424 -19.79 26.69 -11.94
N LEU A 425 -20.70 25.82 -12.39
CA LEU A 425 -21.49 26.00 -13.60
C LEU A 425 -22.65 26.99 -13.40
N HIS A 426 -23.35 26.90 -12.27
CA HIS A 426 -24.53 27.72 -11.97
C HIS A 426 -24.16 29.12 -11.48
N SER A 427 -22.98 29.29 -10.86
CA SER A 427 -22.58 30.57 -10.31
C SER A 427 -21.90 31.52 -11.32
N TYR A 428 -21.48 31.08 -12.52
CA TYR A 428 -20.79 31.95 -13.50
C TYR A 428 -20.96 31.54 -14.98
N PRO A 429 -22.02 31.97 -15.69
CA PRO A 429 -21.95 32.07 -17.13
C PRO A 429 -21.08 33.30 -17.47
N GLY A 430 -19.81 33.08 -17.82
CA GLY A 430 -19.02 34.08 -18.54
C GLY A 430 -18.10 35.03 -17.76
N ARG A 431 -17.45 34.61 -16.66
CA ARG A 431 -16.28 35.35 -16.13
C ARG A 431 -15.15 34.43 -15.64
N ASN A 432 -13.95 34.74 -16.12
CA ASN A 432 -12.70 34.00 -15.93
C ASN A 432 -12.38 33.63 -14.46
N THR A 433 -11.88 32.41 -14.32
CA THR A 433 -11.22 31.74 -13.18
C THR A 433 -10.40 32.62 -12.21
N TYR A 434 -10.78 32.69 -10.94
CA TYR A 434 -9.99 33.17 -9.79
C TYR A 434 -10.16 32.14 -8.67
N VAL A 435 -9.15 31.48 -8.07
CA VAL A 435 -8.09 32.04 -7.21
C VAL A 435 -6.79 31.19 -7.24
N VAL A 436 -6.84 29.90 -7.58
CA VAL A 436 -5.64 29.02 -7.53
C VAL A 436 -4.77 29.17 -8.78
N LYS A 437 -5.39 29.24 -9.96
CA LYS A 437 -4.70 29.38 -11.24
C LYS A 437 -3.84 30.66 -11.34
N PRO A 438 -4.29 31.86 -10.89
CA PRO A 438 -3.43 33.05 -10.92
C PRO A 438 -2.26 32.97 -9.92
N TYR A 439 -2.35 32.22 -8.82
CA TYR A 439 -1.27 32.12 -7.83
C TYR A 439 -0.05 31.35 -8.38
N TYR A 440 -0.28 30.18 -8.99
CA TYR A 440 0.80 29.39 -9.59
C TYR A 440 1.44 30.11 -10.78
N LEU A 441 0.62 30.73 -11.64
CA LEU A 441 1.11 31.52 -12.77
C LEU A 441 1.90 32.75 -12.31
N ARG A 442 1.53 33.40 -11.20
CA ARG A 442 2.32 34.50 -10.61
C ARG A 442 3.67 34.02 -10.10
N ARG A 443 3.72 32.86 -9.46
CA ARG A 443 4.97 32.29 -8.91
C ARG A 443 5.94 31.86 -10.01
N GLU A 444 5.43 31.31 -11.11
CA GLU A 444 6.25 31.02 -12.29
C GLU A 444 6.74 32.30 -12.95
N LYS A 445 5.88 33.32 -13.09
CA LYS A 445 6.27 34.63 -13.61
C LYS A 445 7.36 35.30 -12.77
N GLN A 446 7.28 35.21 -11.44
CA GLN A 446 8.32 35.73 -10.54
C GLN A 446 9.65 35.01 -10.75
N LYS A 447 9.65 33.66 -10.84
CA LYS A 447 10.87 32.90 -11.11
C LYS A 447 11.48 33.23 -12.47
N THR A 448 10.66 33.47 -13.50
CA THR A 448 11.18 33.92 -14.80
C THR A 448 11.75 35.33 -14.72
N LEU A 449 11.11 36.22 -13.96
CA LEU A 449 11.59 37.60 -13.74
C LEU A 449 12.93 37.61 -12.99
N GLU A 450 13.04 36.86 -11.89
CA GLU A 450 14.28 36.72 -11.10
C GLU A 450 15.43 36.14 -11.94
N LYS A 451 15.14 35.17 -12.81
CA LYS A 451 16.13 34.64 -13.77
C LYS A 451 16.54 35.69 -14.81
N MET A 452 15.60 36.49 -15.30
CA MET A 452 15.91 37.58 -16.25
C MET A 452 16.76 38.68 -15.58
N ASP A 453 16.46 39.05 -14.34
CA ASP A 453 17.20 40.07 -13.58
C ASP A 453 18.64 39.59 -13.30
N SER A 454 18.81 38.35 -12.84
CA SER A 454 20.14 37.76 -12.61
C SER A 454 20.95 37.58 -13.90
N LEU A 455 20.32 37.26 -15.03
CA LEU A 455 21.01 37.22 -16.33
C LEU A 455 21.45 38.61 -16.79
N SER A 456 20.60 39.64 -16.60
CA SER A 456 20.94 41.02 -17.02
C SER A 456 22.12 41.61 -16.24
N THR A 457 22.22 41.31 -14.94
CA THR A 457 23.34 41.72 -14.09
C THR A 457 24.64 41.03 -14.50
N GLN A 458 24.61 39.72 -14.76
CA GLN A 458 25.78 39.00 -15.28
C GLN A 458 26.25 39.53 -16.65
N LEU A 459 25.31 39.85 -17.55
CA LEU A 459 25.63 40.40 -18.87
C LEU A 459 26.29 41.79 -18.78
N THR A 460 25.84 42.66 -17.87
CA THR A 460 26.45 43.99 -17.70
C THR A 460 27.86 43.89 -17.12
N GLU A 461 28.09 43.02 -16.14
CA GLU A 461 29.41 42.74 -15.58
C GLU A 461 30.36 42.18 -16.64
N ALA A 462 29.93 41.17 -17.40
CA ALA A 462 30.72 40.58 -18.48
C ALA A 462 31.06 41.61 -19.57
N ARG A 463 30.11 42.47 -19.95
CA ARG A 463 30.33 43.57 -20.91
C ARG A 463 31.37 44.56 -20.41
N GLN A 464 31.32 44.95 -19.14
CA GLN A 464 32.30 45.85 -18.55
C GLN A 464 33.69 45.21 -18.48
N ALA A 465 33.78 43.93 -18.09
CA ALA A 465 35.03 43.18 -18.05
C ALA A 465 35.67 43.07 -19.44
N ALA A 466 34.88 42.73 -20.47
CA ALA A 466 35.35 42.68 -21.85
C ALA A 466 35.86 44.05 -22.32
N LYS A 467 35.10 45.15 -22.10
CA LYS A 467 35.53 46.50 -22.49
C LYS A 467 36.82 46.94 -21.79
N LYS A 468 37.00 46.59 -20.52
CA LYS A 468 38.27 46.81 -19.80
C LYS A 468 39.41 46.04 -20.44
N SER A 469 39.21 44.75 -20.76
CA SER A 469 40.24 43.95 -21.43
C SER A 469 40.57 44.46 -22.84
N GLN A 470 39.59 44.92 -23.62
CA GLN A 470 39.82 45.53 -24.95
C GLN A 470 40.69 46.79 -24.86
N ARG A 471 40.43 47.67 -23.88
CA ARG A 471 41.26 48.86 -23.61
C ARG A 471 42.72 48.50 -23.27
N LEU A 472 42.93 47.40 -22.55
CA LEU A 472 44.28 46.91 -22.24
C LEU A 472 45.00 46.36 -23.48
N LEU A 473 44.26 45.74 -24.40
CA LEU A 473 44.80 45.16 -25.63
C LEU A 473 45.04 46.21 -26.73
N GLU A 474 44.32 47.32 -26.71
CA GLU A 474 44.35 48.38 -27.73
C GLU A 474 45.75 48.85 -28.15
N PRO A 475 46.67 49.24 -27.25
CA PRO A 475 48.00 49.72 -27.66
C PRO A 475 48.82 48.63 -28.36
N VAL A 476 48.75 47.39 -27.88
CA VAL A 476 49.48 46.25 -28.46
C VAL A 476 48.87 45.84 -29.79
N SER A 477 47.54 45.81 -29.86
CA SER A 477 46.78 45.54 -31.07
C SER A 477 47.10 46.55 -32.17
N ASN A 478 47.11 47.85 -31.85
CA ASN A 478 47.43 48.90 -32.82
C ASN A 478 48.89 48.78 -33.31
N ARG A 479 49.84 48.47 -32.42
CA ARG A 479 51.23 48.22 -32.81
C ARG A 479 51.36 47.01 -33.75
N LYS A 480 50.69 45.90 -33.45
CA LYS A 480 50.67 44.71 -34.31
C LYS A 480 50.02 45.00 -35.66
N ARG A 481 48.87 45.67 -35.65
CA ARG A 481 48.14 46.07 -36.85
C ARG A 481 48.99 46.94 -37.77
N ASN A 482 49.65 47.97 -37.24
CA ASN A 482 50.49 48.86 -38.04
C ASN A 482 51.70 48.12 -38.64
N LYS A 483 52.36 47.22 -37.88
CA LYS A 483 53.43 46.37 -38.42
C LYS A 483 52.95 45.47 -39.56
N GLN A 484 51.76 44.88 -39.42
CA GLN A 484 51.17 44.07 -40.48
C GLN A 484 50.83 44.93 -41.70
N GLN A 485 50.31 46.14 -41.50
CA GLN A 485 50.01 47.08 -42.57
C GLN A 485 51.27 47.55 -43.34
N GLU A 486 52.38 47.78 -42.63
CA GLU A 486 53.68 48.09 -43.25
C GLU A 486 54.25 46.91 -44.05
N SER A 487 53.95 45.67 -43.62
CA SER A 487 54.41 44.42 -44.25
C SER A 487 53.41 43.85 -45.25
N ASP A 488 52.35 44.60 -45.60
CA ASP A 488 51.22 44.18 -46.44
C ASP A 488 50.61 42.81 -46.03
N GLY A 489 50.63 42.54 -44.72
CA GLY A 489 50.15 41.32 -44.09
C GLY A 489 48.68 41.40 -43.67
N LEU A 490 48.27 40.47 -42.81
CA LEU A 490 46.87 40.32 -42.39
C LEU A 490 46.43 41.45 -41.45
N VAL A 491 45.46 42.25 -41.88
CA VAL A 491 44.85 43.33 -41.07
C VAL A 491 43.35 43.13 -40.99
N ILE A 492 42.81 43.01 -39.78
CA ILE A 492 41.36 42.86 -39.58
C ILE A 492 40.73 44.23 -39.50
N THR A 493 39.83 44.53 -40.45
CA THR A 493 39.18 45.84 -40.59
C THR A 493 37.93 45.94 -39.72
N LYS A 494 37.13 44.87 -39.66
CA LYS A 494 35.91 44.82 -38.87
C LYS A 494 35.63 43.40 -38.41
N ALA A 495 35.29 43.22 -37.13
CA ALA A 495 34.84 41.94 -36.63
C ALA A 495 33.70 42.07 -35.63
N LEU A 496 32.62 41.31 -35.86
CA LEU A 496 31.39 41.36 -35.06
C LEU A 496 31.03 39.98 -34.54
N TYR A 497 30.72 39.89 -33.25
CA TYR A 497 30.34 38.66 -32.58
C TYR A 497 28.98 38.83 -31.89
N GLY A 498 28.02 37.93 -32.16
CA GLY A 498 26.72 38.00 -31.50
C GLY A 498 25.66 37.14 -32.17
N ASN A 499 24.38 37.51 -31.98
CA ASN A 499 23.26 36.75 -32.51
C ASN A 499 23.32 36.65 -34.05
N HIS A 500 23.16 35.43 -34.57
CA HIS A 500 23.25 35.13 -36.00
C HIS A 500 22.40 36.02 -36.92
N LYS A 501 21.17 36.36 -36.50
CA LYS A 501 20.25 37.17 -37.32
C LYS A 501 20.70 38.62 -37.39
N LYS A 502 21.04 39.20 -36.24
CA LYS A 502 21.46 40.61 -36.13
C LYS A 502 22.83 40.87 -36.73
N VAL A 503 23.76 39.92 -36.66
CA VAL A 503 25.09 40.04 -37.31
C VAL A 503 24.96 40.02 -38.84
N LYS A 504 23.98 39.29 -39.39
CA LYS A 504 23.71 39.31 -40.83
C LYS A 504 23.06 40.63 -41.26
N GLU A 505 22.10 41.14 -40.50
CA GLU A 505 21.45 42.44 -40.74
C GLU A 505 22.45 43.61 -40.65
N SER A 506 23.36 43.60 -39.67
CA SER A 506 24.39 44.64 -39.50
C SER A 506 25.50 44.62 -40.56
N SER A 507 25.53 43.58 -41.39
CA SER A 507 26.38 43.52 -42.58
C SER A 507 25.74 44.16 -43.82
N GLN A 508 24.43 44.45 -43.78
CA GLN A 508 23.64 44.98 -44.90
C GLN A 508 23.20 46.44 -44.71
N LEU A 509 23.09 46.93 -43.46
CA LEU A 509 22.69 48.30 -43.13
C LEU A 509 23.87 49.07 -42.52
N SER A 510 24.16 50.27 -43.04
CA SER A 510 25.26 51.15 -42.63
C SER A 510 24.97 52.01 -41.40
N GLU A 511 23.73 52.04 -40.91
CA GLU A 511 23.34 52.77 -39.69
C GLU A 511 22.96 51.81 -38.56
N ILE A 512 23.60 52.00 -37.40
CA ILE A 512 23.44 51.14 -36.22
C ILE A 512 22.30 51.72 -35.38
N ASP A 513 21.16 51.04 -35.38
CA ASP A 513 20.03 51.35 -34.49
C ASP A 513 20.36 50.89 -33.05
N ASP A 514 19.98 51.67 -32.03
CA ASP A 514 20.37 51.44 -30.62
C ASP A 514 19.90 50.06 -30.07
N ASN A 515 18.86 49.48 -30.69
CA ASN A 515 18.36 48.13 -30.38
C ASN A 515 19.26 46.99 -30.88
N VAL A 516 20.12 47.23 -31.87
CA VAL A 516 21.06 46.25 -32.44
C VAL A 516 22.35 46.19 -31.61
N ALA A 517 22.77 47.33 -31.03
CA ALA A 517 23.98 47.47 -30.22
C ALA A 517 23.97 46.68 -28.88
N SER A 518 22.82 46.15 -28.47
CA SER A 518 22.66 45.39 -27.22
C SER A 518 23.09 43.92 -27.34
N GLN A 519 23.02 43.33 -28.54
CA GLN A 519 23.22 41.88 -28.78
C GLN A 519 24.38 41.56 -29.74
N VAL A 520 25.18 42.56 -30.11
CA VAL A 520 26.36 42.43 -30.95
C VAL A 520 27.56 43.06 -30.24
N LEU A 521 28.69 42.39 -30.28
CA LEU A 521 29.96 42.80 -29.71
C LEU A 521 30.98 43.05 -30.83
N ASP A 522 31.61 44.22 -30.83
CA ASP A 522 32.78 44.49 -31.66
C ASP A 522 34.02 43.82 -31.05
N VAL A 523 34.66 42.96 -31.83
CA VAL A 523 35.84 42.16 -31.44
C VAL A 523 37.05 42.42 -32.35
N THR A 524 37.05 43.56 -33.05
CA THR A 524 38.13 43.94 -33.98
C THR A 524 39.48 44.09 -33.28
N ILE A 525 39.51 44.69 -32.09
CA ILE A 525 40.74 44.90 -31.31
C ILE A 525 41.30 43.56 -30.80
N PRO A 526 40.52 42.70 -30.10
CA PRO A 526 41.01 41.39 -29.67
C PRO A 526 41.52 40.51 -30.80
N LEU A 527 40.86 40.50 -31.97
CA LEU A 527 41.30 39.66 -33.08
C LEU A 527 42.61 40.16 -33.71
N ASN A 528 42.76 41.48 -33.90
CA ASN A 528 44.03 42.06 -34.36
C ASN A 528 45.19 41.76 -33.39
N PHE A 529 44.91 41.68 -32.08
CA PHE A 529 45.90 41.23 -31.09
C PHE A 529 46.32 39.76 -31.27
N LEU A 530 45.39 38.89 -31.68
CA LEU A 530 45.64 37.45 -31.87
C LEU A 530 46.37 37.12 -33.19
N VAL A 531 46.52 38.07 -34.11
CA VAL A 531 47.32 37.88 -35.32
C VAL A 531 48.78 37.61 -34.94
N THR A 532 49.32 36.54 -35.52
CA THR A 532 50.72 36.13 -35.36
C THR A 532 51.65 37.01 -36.21
N GLU A 533 52.95 37.02 -35.90
CA GLU A 533 53.92 37.80 -36.69
C GLU A 533 54.01 37.31 -38.14
N ALA A 534 53.73 36.02 -38.38
CA ALA A 534 53.64 35.41 -39.71
C ALA A 534 52.38 35.79 -40.51
N GLY A 535 51.54 36.71 -40.01
CA GLY A 535 50.35 37.18 -40.71
C GLY A 535 49.21 36.15 -40.75
N GLN A 536 49.14 35.23 -39.77
CA GLN A 536 48.07 34.23 -39.66
C GLN A 536 47.29 34.39 -38.35
N LEU A 537 45.98 34.16 -38.41
CA LEU A 537 45.09 34.03 -37.25
C LEU A 537 44.50 32.62 -37.26
N LYS A 538 44.64 31.88 -36.15
CA LYS A 538 44.05 30.54 -35.97
C LYS A 538 43.27 30.48 -34.66
N LEU A 539 41.97 30.22 -34.77
CA LEU A 539 41.08 29.85 -33.67
C LEU A 539 40.81 28.35 -33.76
N HIS A 540 41.07 27.62 -32.68
CA HIS A 540 40.90 26.17 -32.63
C HIS A 540 39.43 25.76 -32.47
N GLU A 541 39.09 24.61 -33.03
CA GLU A 541 37.77 24.00 -32.87
C GLU A 541 37.51 23.60 -31.41
N GLY A 542 36.26 23.70 -30.97
CA GLY A 542 35.83 23.24 -29.65
C GLY A 542 36.05 24.23 -28.50
N ILE A 543 36.77 25.34 -28.73
CA ILE A 543 36.89 26.44 -27.77
C ILE A 543 35.79 27.47 -28.05
N LYS A 544 34.97 27.77 -27.04
CA LYS A 544 33.98 28.85 -27.12
C LYS A 544 34.66 30.19 -27.39
N LYS A 545 34.20 30.93 -28.40
CA LYS A 545 34.74 32.25 -28.72
C LYS A 545 34.49 33.28 -27.62
N SER A 546 33.45 33.10 -26.81
CA SER A 546 33.22 33.92 -25.60
C SER A 546 34.28 33.75 -24.49
N GLY A 547 35.09 32.67 -24.54
CA GLY A 547 36.19 32.44 -23.60
C GLY A 547 37.49 33.14 -23.96
N ILE A 548 37.54 33.83 -25.11
CA ILE A 548 38.72 34.57 -25.57
C ILE A 548 38.79 35.92 -24.83
N MET A 549 40.01 36.36 -24.49
CA MET A 549 40.20 37.66 -23.84
C MET A 549 39.65 38.80 -24.73
N GLY A 550 38.83 39.68 -24.17
CA GLY A 550 38.16 40.74 -24.94
C GLY A 550 36.81 40.35 -25.54
N PHE A 551 36.40 39.08 -25.42
CA PHE A 551 35.09 38.59 -25.80
C PHE A 551 34.20 38.41 -24.57
N TYR A 552 32.89 38.46 -24.77
CA TYR A 552 31.88 37.94 -23.86
C TYR A 552 30.70 37.44 -24.66
N ASP A 553 29.77 36.74 -24.02
CA ASP A 553 28.54 36.26 -24.66
C ASP A 553 27.42 37.31 -24.59
N PRO A 554 27.03 37.96 -25.70
CA PRO A 554 25.95 38.96 -25.69
C PRO A 554 24.54 38.36 -25.74
N CYS A 555 24.38 37.06 -26.01
CA CYS A 555 23.08 36.40 -26.14
C CYS A 555 23.14 34.93 -25.65
N PRO A 556 23.09 34.71 -24.32
CA PRO A 556 23.18 33.38 -23.74
C PRO A 556 22.01 32.50 -24.14
N GLY A 557 22.29 31.33 -24.73
CA GLY A 557 21.29 30.36 -25.16
C GLY A 557 20.82 30.53 -26.61
N ASP A 558 21.13 31.66 -27.25
CA ASP A 558 20.88 31.87 -28.68
C ASP A 558 22.11 31.47 -29.52
N PRO A 559 21.91 31.08 -30.80
CA PRO A 559 23.00 30.76 -31.71
C PRO A 559 23.82 32.01 -32.06
N LYS A 560 25.14 31.89 -31.90
CA LYS A 560 26.10 32.98 -32.07
C LYS A 560 27.01 32.73 -33.26
N LEU A 561 27.37 33.84 -33.91
CA LEU A 561 28.23 33.85 -35.07
C LEU A 561 29.27 34.97 -34.97
N LEU A 562 30.47 34.68 -35.45
CA LEU A 562 31.56 35.63 -35.63
C LEU A 562 31.68 35.99 -37.12
N LEU A 563 31.52 37.26 -37.45
CA LEU A 563 31.82 37.83 -38.76
C LEU A 563 33.18 38.52 -38.70
N VAL A 564 34.05 38.25 -39.67
CA VAL A 564 35.37 38.89 -39.79
C VAL A 564 35.56 39.40 -41.21
N GLU A 565 35.87 40.68 -41.34
CA GLU A 565 36.31 41.34 -42.56
C GLU A 565 37.78 41.74 -42.37
N TYR A 566 38.61 41.42 -43.36
CA TYR A 566 40.05 41.63 -43.27
C TYR A 566 40.65 41.96 -44.64
N ILE A 567 41.82 42.59 -44.61
CA ILE A 567 42.65 42.89 -45.77
C ILE A 567 43.91 42.03 -45.69
N PHE A 568 44.29 41.45 -46.82
CA PHE A 568 45.53 40.70 -46.98
C PHE A 568 46.07 40.96 -48.39
N HIS A 569 47.33 41.39 -48.51
CA HIS A 569 47.95 41.78 -49.78
C HIS A 569 47.11 42.76 -50.63
N GLY A 570 46.59 43.81 -50.00
CA GLY A 570 45.74 44.82 -50.63
C GLY A 570 44.34 44.36 -51.06
N ARG A 571 43.95 43.10 -50.86
CA ARG A 571 42.63 42.55 -51.21
C ARG A 571 41.73 42.37 -50.00
N GLN A 572 40.42 42.49 -50.19
CA GLN A 572 39.42 42.38 -49.12
C GLN A 572 38.82 40.98 -49.07
N TYR A 573 38.64 40.49 -47.84
CA TYR A 573 38.12 39.16 -47.56
C TYR A 573 37.04 39.22 -46.47
N LYS A 574 36.07 38.32 -46.52
CA LYS A 574 34.98 38.19 -45.55
C LYS A 574 34.71 36.74 -45.19
N VAL A 575 34.63 36.44 -43.91
CA VAL A 575 34.35 35.09 -43.40
C VAL A 575 33.40 35.11 -42.22
N MET A 576 32.57 34.08 -42.14
CA MET A 576 31.61 33.85 -41.07
C MET A 576 31.94 32.51 -40.40
N ALA A 577 32.00 32.48 -39.07
CA ALA A 577 32.32 31.27 -38.32
C ALA A 577 31.48 31.12 -37.05
N ASP A 578 30.97 29.91 -36.81
CA ASP A 578 30.13 29.56 -35.66
C ASP A 578 30.88 29.65 -34.31
N ASP A 579 30.18 29.73 -33.17
CA ASP A 579 30.78 29.92 -31.83
C ASP A 579 31.91 28.90 -31.49
N TYR A 580 31.79 27.65 -31.94
CA TYR A 580 32.80 26.59 -31.72
C TYR A 580 33.62 26.24 -32.96
N GLY A 581 33.30 26.84 -34.11
CA GLY A 581 33.94 26.51 -35.38
C GLY A 581 35.38 27.04 -35.43
N ALA A 582 36.29 26.22 -35.95
CA ALA A 582 37.66 26.65 -36.23
C ALA A 582 37.65 27.79 -37.25
N LEU A 583 38.59 28.73 -37.09
CA LEU A 583 38.78 29.83 -38.02
C LEU A 583 40.28 30.01 -38.30
N SER A 584 40.70 29.75 -39.54
CA SER A 584 42.06 30.00 -40.00
C SER A 584 42.02 31.06 -41.10
N ILE A 585 42.72 32.16 -40.91
CA ILE A 585 42.79 33.30 -41.83
C ILE A 585 44.27 33.63 -42.06
N PRO A 586 44.73 33.93 -43.30
CA PRO A 586 43.97 34.08 -44.55
C PRO A 586 43.69 32.75 -45.28
N GLN A 587 42.59 32.71 -46.06
CA GLN A 587 42.26 31.65 -47.02
C GLN A 587 41.65 32.28 -48.28
N ASP A 588 41.96 31.73 -49.46
CA ASP A 588 41.53 32.28 -50.75
C ASP A 588 39.99 32.22 -50.94
N ILE A 589 39.32 31.27 -50.26
CA ILE A 589 37.86 31.06 -50.33
C ILE A 589 37.09 32.25 -49.75
N HIS A 590 37.74 33.10 -48.97
CA HIS A 590 37.11 34.23 -48.30
C HIS A 590 37.17 35.54 -49.12
N GLU A 591 37.76 35.54 -50.32
CA GLU A 591 37.92 36.76 -51.15
C GLU A 591 36.53 37.29 -51.54
N ILE A 592 36.32 38.61 -51.39
CA ILE A 592 35.04 39.29 -51.69
C ILE A 592 34.92 39.58 -53.18
#